data_AF-A0A1Y1N0Q6-F1
#
_entry.id   AF-A0A1Y1N0Q6-F1
#
_cell.length_a   1.000
_cell.length_b   1.000
_cell.length_c   1.000
_cell.angle_alpha   90.00
_cell.angle_beta   90.00
_cell.angle_gamma   90.00
#
_symmetry.space_group_name_H-M   'P 1'
#
loop_
_entity.id
_entity.type
_entity.pdbx_description
1 polymer ?
#
loop_
_entity_poly.entity_id
_entity_poly.type
_entity_poly.pdbx_seq_one_letter_code
_entity_poly.pdbx_strand_id
1 'polypeptide(L)'
;RQPMHLRPNRLQIKKTVFFTSYMINSEDSKKLMKLVQLPSGLAGNELKIHANNILICPRPCPSSILDKVGGMGSKMLWEVTGTACYDNSIWAACVRPVPSTAAYHTDNPVPLVVLALRKGAR
;
A
#
# COMPACT_ATOMS: atom_id res chain seq x y z
N ARG A 1 43.95 -9.04 29.18
CA ARG A 1 43.26 -8.23 28.14
C ARG A 1 43.11 -9.10 26.90
N GLN A 2 41.89 -9.44 26.45
CA GLN A 2 41.69 -10.21 25.22
C GLN A 2 42.09 -9.38 23.97
N PRO A 3 42.72 -10.01 22.96
CA PRO A 3 43.15 -9.32 21.76
C PRO A 3 41.95 -8.84 20.92
N MET A 4 42.08 -7.67 20.29
CA MET A 4 40.95 -6.96 19.64
C MET A 4 40.24 -7.76 18.54
N HIS A 5 40.94 -8.71 17.89
CA HIS A 5 40.40 -9.54 16.82
C HIS A 5 39.53 -10.72 17.30
N LEU A 6 39.53 -11.01 18.61
CA LEU A 6 38.67 -12.04 19.23
C LEU A 6 37.41 -11.43 19.85
N ARG A 7 37.20 -10.11 19.72
CA ARG A 7 35.98 -9.47 20.19
C ARG A 7 34.86 -9.81 19.21
N PRO A 8 33.73 -10.38 19.65
CA PRO A 8 32.57 -10.50 18.78
C PRO A 8 32.21 -9.10 18.28
N ASN A 9 32.16 -8.93 16.95
CA ASN A 9 31.70 -7.69 16.33
C ASN A 9 30.37 -7.29 16.97
N ARG A 10 30.19 -6.00 17.30
CA ARG A 10 28.92 -5.51 17.82
C ARG A 10 27.81 -5.94 16.86
N LEU A 11 26.82 -6.67 17.38
CA LEU A 11 25.62 -6.99 16.63
C LEU A 11 24.96 -5.69 16.17
N GLN A 12 24.56 -5.63 14.90
CA GLN A 12 23.87 -4.50 14.31
C GLN A 12 22.53 -4.95 13.74
N ILE A 13 21.50 -4.13 13.92
CA ILE A 13 20.21 -4.34 13.28
C ILE A 13 20.30 -3.80 11.85
N LYS A 14 20.18 -4.69 10.87
CA LYS A 14 20.07 -4.30 9.46
C LYS A 14 18.59 -4.11 9.10
N LYS A 15 18.22 -2.89 8.72
CA LYS A 15 16.89 -2.58 8.18
C LYS A 15 16.90 -2.79 6.66
N THR A 16 16.02 -3.65 6.17
CA THR A 16 15.79 -3.83 4.72
C THR A 16 14.38 -3.37 4.39
N VAL A 17 14.25 -2.47 3.41
CA VAL A 17 12.95 -1.98 2.92
C VAL A 17 12.62 -2.70 1.62
N PHE A 18 11.49 -3.41 1.57
CA PHE A 18 11.06 -4.12 0.36
C PHE A 18 10.27 -3.22 -0.59
N PHE A 19 9.31 -2.48 -0.04
CA PHE A 19 8.47 -1.52 -0.76
C PHE A 19 8.05 -0.40 0.19
N THR A 20 7.47 0.66 -0.36
CA THR A 20 6.92 1.78 0.42
C THR A 20 5.50 2.06 -0.06
N SER A 21 4.58 2.28 0.88
CA SER A 21 3.17 2.50 0.59
C SER A 21 2.50 3.34 1.67
N TYR A 22 1.42 4.05 1.31
CA TYR A 22 0.50 4.60 2.29
C TYR A 22 -0.32 3.45 2.88
N MET A 23 -0.26 3.29 4.20
CA MET A 23 -1.01 2.23 4.89
C MET A 23 -2.43 2.70 5.22
N ILE A 24 -3.41 1.83 4.96
CA ILE A 24 -4.81 2.05 5.28
C ILE A 24 -5.12 1.28 6.57
N ASN A 25 -5.73 1.97 7.54
CA ASN A 25 -6.09 1.34 8.80
C ASN A 25 -7.28 0.38 8.63
N SER A 26 -7.53 -0.46 9.64
CA SER A 26 -8.61 -1.46 9.58
C SER A 26 -10.01 -0.86 9.45
N GLU A 27 -10.25 0.31 10.03
CA GLU A 27 -11.56 0.97 9.99
C GLU A 27 -11.88 1.45 8.57
N ASP A 28 -10.93 2.14 7.93
CA ASP A 28 -11.08 2.65 6.58
C ASP A 28 -11.08 1.52 5.55
N SER A 29 -10.31 0.46 5.79
CA SER A 29 -10.38 -0.77 4.99
C SER A 29 -11.81 -1.35 4.97
N LYS A 30 -12.49 -1.42 6.12
CA LYS A 30 -13.89 -1.87 6.19
C LYS A 30 -14.83 -0.92 5.45
N LYS A 31 -14.61 0.40 5.52
CA LYS A 31 -15.40 1.39 4.76
C LYS A 31 -15.21 1.18 3.25
N LEU A 32 -13.98 1.01 2.79
CA LEU A 32 -13.65 0.74 1.39
C LEU A 32 -14.31 -0.54 0.87
N MET A 33 -14.31 -1.61 1.66
CA MET A 33 -14.96 -2.86 1.27
C MET A 33 -16.47 -2.74 1.08
N LYS A 34 -17.14 -1.81 1.79
CA LYS A 34 -18.57 -1.54 1.58
C LYS A 34 -18.87 -0.83 0.26
N LEU A 35 -17.88 -0.23 -0.38
CA LEU A 35 -18.03 0.45 -1.67
C LEU A 35 -18.00 -0.53 -2.85
N VAL A 36 -17.60 -1.78 -2.63
CA VAL A 36 -17.49 -2.81 -3.67
C VAL A 36 -18.73 -3.67 -3.70
N GLN A 37 -19.35 -3.75 -4.87
CA GLN A 37 -20.38 -4.74 -5.14
C GLN A 37 -19.70 -6.02 -5.64
N LEU A 38 -19.45 -6.94 -4.72
CA LEU A 38 -18.92 -8.27 -5.06
C LEU A 38 -20.07 -9.16 -5.58
N PRO A 39 -19.86 -9.92 -6.67
CA PRO A 39 -20.87 -10.85 -7.19
C PRO A 39 -21.38 -11.81 -6.11
N SER A 40 -22.71 -11.90 -6.00
CA SER A 40 -23.39 -12.86 -5.13
C SER A 40 -23.12 -14.28 -5.64
N GLY A 41 -22.29 -15.04 -4.93
CA GLY A 41 -21.93 -16.43 -5.27
C GLY A 41 -20.44 -16.71 -5.33
N LEU A 42 -19.58 -15.69 -5.27
CA LEU A 42 -18.14 -15.92 -5.10
C LEU A 42 -17.87 -16.45 -3.68
N ALA A 43 -17.39 -17.69 -3.59
CA ALA A 43 -16.92 -18.23 -2.32
C ALA A 43 -15.77 -17.35 -1.80
N GLY A 44 -15.79 -17.00 -0.51
CA GLY A 44 -14.76 -16.15 0.10
C GLY A 44 -13.32 -16.67 -0.08
N ASN A 45 -13.15 -17.96 -0.39
CA ASN A 45 -11.86 -18.58 -0.64
C ASN A 45 -11.31 -18.33 -2.07
N GLU A 46 -12.13 -17.81 -2.98
CA GLU A 46 -11.71 -17.41 -4.34
C GLU A 46 -11.28 -15.94 -4.41
N LEU A 47 -11.54 -15.15 -3.38
CA LEU A 47 -11.25 -13.72 -3.34
C LEU A 47 -10.13 -13.42 -2.33
N LYS A 48 -9.13 -12.68 -2.78
CA LYS A 48 -8.07 -12.13 -1.96
C LYS A 48 -8.33 -10.65 -1.72
N ILE A 49 -8.57 -10.28 -0.46
CA ILE A 49 -8.79 -8.89 -0.06
C ILE A 49 -7.46 -8.16 0.04
N HIS A 50 -7.38 -6.96 -0.54
CA HIS A 50 -6.15 -6.17 -0.66
C HIS A 50 -6.29 -4.70 -0.24
N ALA A 51 -7.43 -4.31 0.35
CA ALA A 51 -7.80 -2.95 0.75
C ALA A 51 -6.96 -2.38 1.93
N ASN A 52 -5.64 -2.47 1.86
CA ASN A 52 -4.73 -2.17 2.97
C ASN A 52 -3.65 -1.13 2.64
N ASN A 53 -3.41 -0.81 1.37
CA ASN A 53 -2.40 0.17 1.01
C ASN A 53 -2.65 0.87 -0.34
N ILE A 54 -1.96 2.00 -0.52
CA ILE A 54 -1.75 2.67 -1.80
C ILE A 54 -0.23 2.64 -2.07
N LEU A 55 0.19 2.00 -3.15
CA LEU A 55 1.61 1.76 -3.42
C LEU A 55 2.33 3.04 -3.85
N ILE A 56 3.44 3.35 -3.17
CA ILE A 56 4.35 4.45 -3.55
C ILE A 56 5.44 3.91 -4.46
N CYS A 57 6.13 2.84 -4.03
CA CYS A 57 7.19 2.21 -4.80
C CYS A 57 7.26 0.71 -4.47
N PRO A 58 7.24 -0.21 -5.48
CA PRO A 58 7.39 -1.65 -5.29
C PRO A 58 8.83 -2.10 -4.98
N ARG A 59 9.76 -1.15 -4.90
CA ARG A 59 11.19 -1.35 -4.64
C ARG A 59 11.63 -0.47 -3.45
N PRO A 60 12.87 -0.60 -2.94
CA PRO A 60 13.41 0.38 -2.00
C PRO A 60 13.23 1.80 -2.55
N CYS A 61 12.44 2.61 -1.84
CA CYS A 61 12.06 3.94 -2.31
C CYS A 61 13.30 4.87 -2.34
N PRO A 62 13.59 5.54 -3.47
CA PRO A 62 14.63 6.57 -3.53
C PRO A 62 14.37 7.68 -2.50
N SER A 63 15.43 8.25 -1.93
CA SER A 63 15.32 9.34 -0.95
C SER A 63 14.52 10.52 -1.49
N SER A 64 14.73 10.90 -2.75
CA SER A 64 13.99 12.01 -3.39
C SER A 64 12.47 11.82 -3.41
N ILE A 65 12.00 10.59 -3.63
CA ILE A 65 10.56 10.27 -3.61
C ILE A 65 10.07 10.22 -2.16
N LEU A 66 10.86 9.62 -1.26
CA LEU A 66 10.51 9.51 0.15
C LEU A 66 10.38 10.90 0.81
N ASP A 67 11.31 11.81 0.52
CA ASP A 67 11.29 13.18 1.02
C ASP A 67 10.08 13.96 0.45
N LYS A 68 9.76 13.76 -0.83
CA LYS A 68 8.57 14.36 -1.47
C LYS A 68 7.26 13.97 -0.78
N VAL A 69 7.16 12.75 -0.25
CA VAL A 69 5.96 12.27 0.46
C VAL A 69 6.00 12.56 1.97
N GLY A 70 7.01 13.29 2.45
CA GLY A 70 7.16 13.70 3.85
C GLY A 70 7.92 12.71 4.73
N GLY A 71 8.63 11.74 4.15
CA GLY A 71 9.43 10.76 4.88
C GLY A 71 8.65 9.52 5.35
N MET A 72 9.38 8.60 5.99
CA MET A 72 8.78 7.39 6.57
C MET A 72 7.86 7.74 7.74
N GLY A 73 6.64 7.20 7.73
CA GLY A 73 5.65 7.43 8.79
C GLY A 73 4.76 8.66 8.56
N SER A 74 5.01 9.42 7.48
CA SER A 74 4.11 10.47 7.01
C SER A 74 2.72 9.91 6.72
N LYS A 75 1.69 10.69 7.05
CA LYS A 75 0.28 10.32 6.87
C LYS A 75 -0.36 11.24 5.84
N MET A 76 -1.28 10.68 5.07
CA MET A 76 -2.02 11.39 4.04
C MET A 76 -3.50 11.01 4.16
N LEU A 77 -4.38 12.00 4.07
CA LEU A 77 -5.81 11.76 3.96
C LEU A 77 -6.17 11.55 2.49
N TRP A 78 -7.03 10.57 2.23
CA TRP A 78 -7.46 10.20 0.89
C TRP A 78 -8.98 10.20 0.80
N GLU A 79 -9.50 10.73 -0.29
CA GLU A 79 -10.91 10.68 -0.66
C GLU A 79 -11.08 9.68 -1.80
N VAL A 80 -12.10 8.82 -1.71
CA VAL A 80 -12.46 7.92 -2.81
C VAL A 80 -13.23 8.70 -3.87
N THR A 81 -12.76 8.63 -5.12
CA THR A 81 -13.37 9.35 -6.25
C THR A 81 -14.21 8.44 -7.13
N GLY A 82 -13.98 7.12 -7.08
CA GLY A 82 -14.77 6.15 -7.81
C GLY A 82 -14.30 4.72 -7.55
N THR A 83 -15.12 3.75 -7.94
CA THR A 83 -14.78 2.33 -7.90
C THR A 83 -14.85 1.73 -9.31
N ALA A 84 -14.02 0.72 -9.57
CA ALA A 84 -13.98 0.04 -10.84
C ALA A 84 -13.82 -1.47 -10.64
N CYS A 85 -14.33 -2.22 -11.61
CA CYS A 85 -14.18 -3.66 -11.72
C CYS A 85 -13.58 -3.97 -13.09
N TYR A 86 -12.50 -4.75 -13.11
CA TYR A 86 -11.86 -5.23 -14.33
C TYR A 86 -12.08 -6.73 -14.46
N ASP A 87 -12.67 -7.15 -15.58
CA ASP A 87 -12.92 -8.56 -15.96
C ASP A 87 -13.54 -9.43 -14.84
N ASN A 88 -14.35 -8.82 -13.98
CA ASN A 88 -14.94 -9.48 -12.80
C ASN A 88 -13.90 -10.23 -11.94
N SER A 89 -12.66 -9.74 -11.94
CA SER A 89 -11.50 -10.40 -11.31
C SER A 89 -10.66 -9.43 -10.49
N ILE A 90 -10.73 -8.12 -10.75
CA ILE A 90 -10.02 -7.09 -9.98
C ILE A 90 -11.00 -5.98 -9.62
N TRP A 91 -11.09 -5.65 -8.34
CA TRP A 91 -11.87 -4.52 -7.84
C TRP A 91 -10.94 -3.49 -7.23
N ALA A 92 -11.11 -2.22 -7.61
CA ALA A 92 -10.27 -1.13 -7.13
C ALA A 92 -11.09 0.14 -6.86
N ALA A 93 -10.56 1.00 -5.99
CA ALA A 93 -11.04 2.36 -5.78
C ALA A 93 -9.97 3.35 -6.26
N CYS A 94 -10.37 4.31 -7.08
CA CYS A 94 -9.57 5.50 -7.35
C CYS A 94 -9.67 6.44 -6.15
N VAL A 95 -8.56 7.06 -5.78
CA VAL A 95 -8.50 8.00 -4.66
C VAL A 95 -7.90 9.32 -5.09
N ARG A 96 -7.99 10.34 -4.23
CA ARG A 96 -7.33 11.64 -4.40
C ARG A 96 -6.84 12.12 -3.04
N PRO A 97 -5.67 12.78 -2.94
CA PRO A 97 -5.24 13.33 -1.67
C PRO A 97 -6.18 14.44 -1.19
N VAL A 98 -6.27 14.61 0.13
CA VAL A 98 -7.00 15.69 0.78
C VAL A 98 -6.01 16.47 1.67
N PRO A 99 -5.77 17.77 1.41
CA PRO A 99 -6.34 18.57 0.31
C PRO A 99 -5.84 18.11 -1.07
N SER A 100 -6.58 18.43 -2.14
CA SER A 100 -6.24 18.06 -3.52
C SER A 100 -4.91 18.64 -4.01
N THR A 101 -4.40 19.66 -3.32
CA THR A 101 -3.10 20.31 -3.56
C THR A 101 -1.93 19.64 -2.84
N ALA A 102 -2.19 18.66 -1.96
CA ALA A 102 -1.13 17.98 -1.22
C ALA A 102 -0.21 17.20 -2.17
N ALA A 103 1.09 17.34 -1.96
CA ALA A 103 2.09 16.61 -2.72
C ALA A 103 2.02 15.12 -2.38
N TYR A 104 1.95 14.27 -3.41
CA TYR A 104 1.95 12.83 -3.26
C TYR A 104 2.78 12.16 -4.37
N HIS A 105 3.05 10.88 -4.19
CA HIS A 105 3.61 10.00 -5.22
C HIS A 105 2.98 8.63 -5.10
N THR A 106 2.65 8.03 -6.24
CA THR A 106 2.18 6.65 -6.35
C THR A 106 2.87 5.97 -7.52
N ASP A 107 2.99 4.66 -7.45
CA ASP A 107 3.56 3.85 -8.53
C ASP A 107 2.69 3.91 -9.80
N ASN A 108 1.37 4.02 -9.62
CA ASN A 108 0.41 4.19 -10.70
C ASN A 108 0.17 5.68 -11.03
N PRO A 109 -0.09 6.04 -12.31
CA PRO A 109 -0.44 7.40 -12.71
C PRO A 109 -1.69 7.93 -12.01
N VAL A 110 -2.65 7.04 -11.75
CA VAL A 110 -3.84 7.33 -10.94
C VAL A 110 -3.68 6.62 -9.60
N PRO A 111 -3.70 7.35 -8.47
CA PRO A 111 -3.61 6.72 -7.16
C PRO A 111 -4.86 5.87 -6.92
N LEU A 112 -4.64 4.61 -6.57
CA LEU A 112 -5.69 3.61 -6.42
C LEU A 112 -5.41 2.68 -5.25
N VAL A 113 -6.49 2.10 -4.73
CA VAL A 113 -6.47 1.00 -3.75
C VAL A 113 -7.05 -0.22 -4.44
N VAL A 114 -6.30 -1.32 -4.48
CA VAL A 114 -6.85 -2.62 -4.88
C VAL A 114 -7.67 -3.16 -3.71
N LEU A 115 -8.95 -3.42 -3.93
CA LEU A 115 -9.88 -3.80 -2.88
C LEU A 115 -9.98 -5.31 -2.76
N ALA A 116 -10.17 -5.98 -3.89
CA ALA A 116 -10.25 -7.42 -3.98
C ALA A 116 -9.67 -7.92 -5.32
N LEU A 117 -9.16 -9.14 -5.30
CA LEU A 117 -8.63 -9.85 -6.44
C LEU A 117 -9.18 -11.27 -6.45
N ARG A 118 -9.64 -11.76 -7.60
CA ARG A 118 -9.91 -13.18 -7.77
C ARG A 118 -8.59 -13.94 -7.79
N LYS A 119 -8.56 -15.12 -7.17
CA LYS A 119 -7.36 -15.95 -7.10
C LYS A 119 -6.86 -16.25 -8.52
N GLY A 120 -5.60 -15.92 -8.79
CA GLY A 120 -4.99 -16.09 -10.11
C GLY A 120 -4.98 -14.82 -10.98
N ALA A 121 -5.76 -13.79 -10.64
CA ALA A 121 -5.68 -12.49 -11.30
C ALA A 121 -4.34 -11.81 -11.00
N ARG A 122 -3.77 -11.13 -12.00
CA ARG A 122 -2.49 -10.42 -11.94
C ARG A 122 -2.54 -9.14 -12.76
#